data_AF-A0A6C0D1G2-F1
#
_entry.id   AF-A0A6C0D1G2-F1
#
_cell.length_a   1.000
_cell.length_b   1.000
_cell.length_c   1.000
_cell.angle_alpha   90.00
_cell.angle_beta   90.00
_cell.angle_gamma   90.00
#
_symmetry.space_group_name_H-M   'P 1'
#
loop_
_entity.id
_entity.type
_entity.pdbx_description
1 polymer ?
#
loop_
_entity_poly.entity_id
_entity_poly.type
_entity_poly.pdbx_seq_one_letter_code
_entity_poly.pdbx_strand_id
1 'polypeptide(L)'
;MSDLSRDTIFSKYMKNLRDEKKELDIWLRQVKSRLLSKPSSLSAKEIIKEPSDLSDEEEEEDEKEEDTMETHINQDAVETIQRYETKIALLEHRIRTSSKEEGEDEVFETYFQKAYKSHIRQQTKEIRKKQEHDRIDAENKAIGQSMFEKDRKQRSDDRHLESQTRRELDYFLKMDDSVPDYMQRNLNNMSNNRGYIWRGVHYYGQRTLSYQDDPATTYIQERRKGENYLIEDTYQKVKRVFLKGAKGSPCELVEEIYFS
;
A
#
# COMPACT_ATOMS: atom_id res chain seq x y z
N MET A 1 -35.26 22.69 -28.55
CA MET A 1 -33.96 23.36 -28.40
C MET A 1 -34.25 24.84 -28.41
N SER A 2 -34.03 25.53 -27.30
CA SER A 2 -34.38 26.95 -27.17
C SER A 2 -33.41 27.80 -27.99
N ASP A 3 -33.92 28.54 -28.96
CA ASP A 3 -33.18 29.60 -29.65
C ASP A 3 -32.80 30.66 -28.61
N LEU A 4 -31.59 30.55 -28.08
CA LEU A 4 -30.98 31.65 -27.33
C LEU A 4 -30.83 32.80 -28.30
N SER A 5 -31.62 33.86 -28.10
CA SER A 5 -31.55 35.09 -28.87
C SER A 5 -30.08 35.55 -28.99
N ARG A 6 -29.68 35.97 -30.20
CA ARG A 6 -28.34 36.52 -30.50
C ARG A 6 -27.91 37.57 -29.48
N ASP A 7 -28.84 38.38 -29.00
CA ASP A 7 -28.57 39.40 -27.97
C ASP A 7 -28.17 38.79 -26.62
N THR A 8 -28.76 37.65 -26.25
CA THR A 8 -28.44 36.94 -25.01
C THR A 8 -27.03 36.34 -25.07
N ILE A 9 -26.65 35.89 -26.26
CA ILE A 9 -25.33 35.31 -26.53
C ILE A 9 -24.26 36.40 -26.56
N PHE A 10 -24.50 37.50 -27.29
CA PHE A 10 -23.61 38.66 -27.35
C PHE A 10 -23.43 39.29 -25.96
N SER A 11 -24.52 39.42 -25.20
CA SER A 11 -24.49 39.89 -23.81
C SER A 11 -23.64 38.99 -22.92
N LYS A 12 -23.78 37.65 -23.03
CA LYS A 12 -22.92 36.70 -22.30
C LYS A 12 -21.46 36.79 -22.74
N TYR A 13 -21.19 36.95 -24.02
CA TYR A 13 -19.82 37.11 -24.55
C TYR A 13 -19.17 38.38 -24.01
N MET A 14 -19.87 39.52 -24.09
CA MET A 14 -19.40 40.80 -23.58
C MET A 14 -19.25 40.79 -22.06
N LYS A 15 -20.09 40.03 -21.35
CA LYS A 15 -19.94 39.79 -19.91
C LYS A 15 -18.68 38.98 -19.61
N ASN A 16 -18.45 37.86 -20.31
CA ASN A 16 -17.24 37.06 -20.15
C ASN A 16 -15.97 37.87 -20.42
N LEU A 17 -15.93 38.71 -21.45
CA LEU A 17 -14.77 39.58 -21.73
C LEU A 17 -14.53 40.60 -20.60
N ARG A 18 -15.59 41.17 -20.01
CA ARG A 18 -15.47 42.07 -18.86
C ARG A 18 -15.01 41.34 -17.61
N ASP A 19 -15.49 40.12 -17.39
CA ASP A 19 -15.11 39.29 -16.26
C ASP A 19 -13.65 38.82 -16.39
N GLU A 20 -13.19 38.37 -17.58
CA GLU A 20 -11.79 38.03 -17.86
C GLU A 20 -10.87 39.24 -17.64
N LYS A 21 -11.27 40.44 -18.11
CA LYS A 21 -10.53 41.68 -17.84
C LYS A 21 -10.42 41.95 -16.35
N LYS A 22 -11.52 41.81 -15.60
CA LYS A 22 -11.56 42.08 -14.17
C LYS A 22 -10.70 41.09 -13.38
N GLU A 23 -10.71 39.81 -13.74
CA GLU A 23 -9.84 38.80 -13.14
C GLU A 23 -8.36 39.11 -13.40
N LEU A 24 -8.01 39.49 -14.63
CA LEU A 24 -6.65 39.91 -14.98
C LEU A 24 -6.23 41.16 -14.19
N ASP A 25 -7.10 42.16 -14.03
CA ASP A 25 -6.81 43.35 -13.23
C ASP A 25 -6.59 43.02 -11.74
N ILE A 26 -7.38 42.10 -11.17
CA ILE A 26 -7.22 41.64 -9.79
C ILE A 26 -5.88 40.91 -9.63
N TRP A 27 -5.58 39.98 -10.54
CA TRP A 27 -4.32 39.25 -10.54
C TRP A 27 -3.13 40.20 -10.67
N LEU A 28 -3.20 41.17 -11.59
CA LEU A 28 -2.18 42.19 -11.79
C LEU A 28 -1.94 43.02 -10.51
N ARG A 29 -3.00 43.41 -9.80
CA ARG A 29 -2.89 44.11 -8.51
C ARG A 29 -2.25 43.23 -7.44
N GLN A 30 -2.62 41.95 -7.36
CA GLN A 30 -2.03 41.03 -6.40
C GLN A 30 -0.55 40.80 -6.66
N VAL A 31 -0.16 40.59 -7.92
CA VAL A 31 1.23 40.45 -8.33
C VAL A 31 2.02 41.73 -8.06
N LYS A 32 1.51 42.90 -8.46
CA LYS A 32 2.14 44.20 -8.15
C LYS A 32 2.25 44.41 -6.64
N SER A 33 1.24 44.04 -5.85
CA SER A 33 1.31 44.13 -4.39
C SER A 33 2.35 43.20 -3.79
N ARG A 34 2.51 41.97 -4.29
CA ARG A 34 3.55 41.03 -3.82
C ARG A 34 4.96 41.51 -4.18
N LEU A 35 5.14 42.04 -5.38
CA LEU A 35 6.40 42.65 -5.80
C LEU A 35 6.76 43.88 -4.94
N LEU A 36 5.77 44.72 -4.61
CA LEU A 36 5.96 45.91 -3.79
C LEU A 36 6.01 45.64 -2.27
N SER A 37 5.50 44.48 -1.81
CA SER A 37 5.45 44.10 -0.39
C SER A 37 6.50 43.06 0.01
N LYS A 38 7.41 42.65 -0.89
CA LYS A 38 8.60 41.91 -0.48
C LYS A 38 9.28 42.75 0.61
N PRO A 39 9.32 42.27 1.87
CA PRO A 39 10.00 42.99 2.92
C PRO A 39 11.45 43.12 2.49
N SER A 40 12.00 44.34 2.57
CA SER A 40 13.44 44.56 2.47
C SER A 40 14.12 43.49 3.33
N SER A 41 14.82 42.57 2.67
CA SER A 41 15.47 41.38 3.25
C SER A 41 16.49 41.72 4.35
N LEU A 42 16.72 43.01 4.61
CA LEU A 42 17.53 43.54 5.70
C LEU A 42 16.99 43.20 7.11
N SER A 43 15.74 42.76 7.28
CA SER A 43 15.17 42.49 8.62
C SER A 43 15.22 41.02 9.08
N ALA A 44 15.57 40.05 8.22
CA ALA A 44 15.48 38.62 8.55
C ALA A 44 16.82 37.96 8.93
N LYS A 45 17.96 38.65 8.76
CA LYS A 45 19.31 38.13 9.09
C LYS A 45 19.65 38.11 10.60
N GLU A 46 18.72 38.42 11.51
CA GLU A 46 19.06 38.66 12.94
C GLU A 46 18.80 37.48 13.91
N ILE A 47 18.31 36.30 13.49
CA ILE A 47 17.81 35.31 14.46
C ILE A 47 18.52 33.94 14.50
N ILE A 48 19.34 33.52 13.55
CA ILE A 48 20.06 32.24 13.68
C ILE A 48 21.50 32.36 13.13
N LYS A 49 22.43 32.78 13.99
CA LYS A 49 23.86 32.53 13.80
C LYS A 49 24.23 31.29 14.61
N GLU A 50 24.09 30.11 14.02
CA GLU A 50 24.86 28.95 14.49
C GLU A 50 26.25 29.04 13.85
N PRO A 51 27.35 28.90 14.62
CA PRO A 51 28.70 28.93 14.06
C PRO A 51 28.98 27.61 13.32
N SER A 52 28.79 27.60 12.00
CA SER A 52 29.37 26.58 11.14
C SER A 52 30.68 27.09 10.57
N ASP A 53 31.77 26.36 10.75
CA ASP A 53 33.09 26.62 10.18
C ASP A 53 33.11 26.32 8.66
N LEU A 54 32.27 27.02 7.90
CA LEU A 54 32.34 27.09 6.45
C LEU A 54 33.25 28.27 6.08
N SER A 55 34.14 28.06 5.10
CA SER A 55 35.14 29.05 4.70
C SER A 55 34.47 30.27 4.05
N ASP A 56 34.94 31.47 4.41
CA ASP A 56 34.46 32.78 3.93
C ASP A 56 34.31 32.90 2.39
N GLU A 57 34.93 32.01 1.59
CA GLU A 57 34.81 31.96 0.13
C GLU A 57 33.50 31.30 -0.36
N GLU A 58 32.91 30.35 0.38
CA GLU A 58 31.65 29.68 -0.02
C GLU A 58 30.43 30.59 0.24
N GLU A 59 30.45 31.40 1.32
CA GLU A 59 29.37 32.36 1.61
C GLU A 59 29.26 33.48 0.54
N GLU A 60 30.39 33.89 -0.05
CA GLU A 60 30.38 34.90 -1.13
C GLU A 60 29.86 34.38 -2.49
N GLU A 61 29.94 33.08 -2.74
CA GLU A 61 29.38 32.46 -3.97
C GLU A 61 27.87 32.27 -3.84
N ASP A 62 27.38 31.84 -2.67
CA ASP A 62 25.95 31.67 -2.39
C ASP A 62 25.18 33.01 -2.45
N GLU A 63 25.76 34.11 -1.93
CA GLU A 63 25.12 35.44 -2.02
C GLU A 63 25.04 35.96 -3.47
N LYS A 64 26.03 35.62 -4.32
CA LYS A 64 26.02 35.99 -5.75
C LYS A 64 25.02 35.15 -6.55
N GLU A 65 24.84 33.87 -6.23
CA GLU A 65 23.83 33.02 -6.86
C GLU A 65 22.40 33.45 -6.48
N GLU A 66 22.16 33.81 -5.22
CA GLU A 66 20.83 34.25 -4.76
C GLU A 66 20.40 35.58 -5.43
N ASP A 67 21.31 36.55 -5.56
CA ASP A 67 21.07 37.82 -6.26
C ASP A 67 20.78 37.62 -7.76
N THR A 68 21.48 36.69 -8.42
CA THR A 68 21.20 36.38 -9.84
C THR A 68 19.88 35.65 -10.03
N MET A 69 19.49 34.75 -9.11
CA MET A 69 18.21 34.07 -9.18
C MET A 69 17.03 35.02 -8.91
N GLU A 70 17.16 35.94 -7.95
CA GLU A 70 16.11 36.91 -7.64
C GLU A 70 15.90 37.94 -8.78
N THR A 71 16.99 38.37 -9.44
CA THR A 71 16.90 39.25 -10.61
C THR A 71 16.21 38.58 -11.79
N HIS A 72 16.48 37.30 -12.06
CA HIS A 72 15.78 36.53 -13.10
C HIS A 72 14.28 36.35 -12.82
N ILE A 73 13.89 36.02 -11.58
CA ILE A 73 12.47 35.88 -11.19
C ILE A 73 11.71 37.20 -11.38
N ASN A 74 12.35 38.32 -11.06
CA ASN A 74 11.74 39.65 -11.24
C ASN A 74 11.60 40.01 -12.72
N GLN A 75 12.56 39.63 -13.57
CA GLN A 75 12.48 39.88 -15.02
C GLN A 75 11.36 39.08 -15.69
N ASP A 76 11.21 37.79 -15.37
CA ASP A 76 10.12 36.95 -15.89
C ASP A 76 8.73 37.47 -15.47
N ALA A 77 8.62 37.98 -14.23
CA ALA A 77 7.38 38.59 -13.75
C ALA A 77 7.05 39.88 -14.52
N VAL A 78 8.05 40.72 -14.82
CA VAL A 78 7.89 41.94 -15.61
C VAL A 78 7.45 41.63 -17.04
N GLU A 79 8.09 40.66 -17.70
CA GLU A 79 7.70 40.23 -19.05
C GLU A 79 6.27 39.69 -19.07
N THR A 80 5.89 38.92 -18.05
CA THR A 80 4.54 38.39 -17.90
C THR A 80 3.52 39.52 -17.76
N ILE A 81 3.81 40.54 -16.94
CA ILE A 81 2.98 41.74 -16.78
C ILE A 81 2.79 42.46 -18.12
N GLN A 82 3.88 42.71 -18.86
CA GLN A 82 3.82 43.41 -20.16
C GLN A 82 3.00 42.64 -21.20
N ARG A 83 3.09 41.30 -21.22
CA ARG A 83 2.26 40.44 -22.08
C ARG A 83 0.77 40.57 -21.75
N TYR A 84 0.40 40.68 -20.47
CA TYR A 84 -1.00 40.87 -20.09
C TYR A 84 -1.50 42.29 -20.37
N GLU A 85 -0.68 43.32 -20.15
CA GLU A 85 -1.03 44.71 -20.45
C GLU A 85 -1.27 44.92 -21.95
N THR A 86 -0.42 44.34 -22.81
CA THR A 86 -0.63 44.35 -24.27
C THR A 86 -1.88 43.58 -24.70
N LYS A 87 -2.15 42.41 -24.08
CA LYS A 87 -3.39 41.65 -24.32
C LYS A 87 -4.64 42.45 -23.93
N ILE A 88 -4.63 43.15 -22.79
CA ILE A 88 -5.73 44.02 -22.35
C ILE A 88 -5.94 45.15 -23.35
N ALA A 89 -4.87 45.83 -23.78
CA ALA A 89 -4.96 46.92 -24.76
C ALA A 89 -5.56 46.46 -26.10
N LEU A 90 -5.17 45.27 -26.59
CA LEU A 90 -5.76 44.64 -27.78
C LEU A 90 -7.25 44.34 -27.62
N LEU A 91 -7.66 43.82 -26.45
CA LEU A 91 -9.07 43.54 -26.15
C LEU A 91 -9.90 44.83 -26.08
N GLU A 92 -9.37 45.89 -25.46
CA GLU A 92 -10.03 47.19 -25.41
C GLU A 92 -10.20 47.81 -26.80
N HIS A 93 -9.17 47.73 -27.64
CA HIS A 93 -9.25 48.19 -29.02
C HIS A 93 -10.35 47.43 -29.78
N ARG A 94 -10.36 46.11 -29.66
CA ARG A 94 -11.36 45.25 -30.31
C ARG A 94 -12.79 45.54 -29.84
N ILE A 95 -13.00 45.78 -28.55
CA ILE A 95 -14.30 46.17 -28.00
C ILE A 95 -14.78 47.50 -28.62
N ARG A 96 -13.87 48.46 -28.84
CA ARG A 96 -14.22 49.75 -29.46
C ARG A 96 -14.53 49.60 -30.95
N THR A 97 -13.75 48.84 -31.70
CA THR A 97 -13.95 48.68 -33.16
C THR A 97 -15.22 47.89 -33.48
N SER A 98 -15.48 46.79 -32.77
CA SER A 98 -16.69 45.98 -32.99
C SER A 98 -17.99 46.66 -32.56
N SER A 99 -17.93 47.84 -31.94
CA SER A 99 -19.12 48.67 -31.65
C SER A 99 -19.53 49.60 -32.81
N LYS A 100 -18.76 49.64 -33.91
CA LYS A 100 -18.94 50.63 -35.00
C LYS A 100 -19.20 50.06 -36.40
N GLU A 101 -18.95 48.80 -36.69
CA GLU A 101 -19.07 48.26 -38.05
C GLU A 101 -20.17 47.20 -38.19
N GLU A 102 -21.21 47.50 -38.98
CA GLU A 102 -22.35 46.61 -39.31
C GLU A 102 -21.98 45.45 -40.27
N GLY A 103 -20.69 45.18 -40.50
CA GLY A 103 -20.18 44.18 -41.45
C GLY A 103 -19.37 43.02 -40.84
N GLU A 104 -19.15 42.99 -39.53
CA GLU A 104 -18.31 41.97 -38.86
C GLU A 104 -19.03 40.67 -38.47
N ASP A 105 -20.29 40.49 -38.89
CA ASP A 105 -21.17 39.39 -38.42
C ASP A 105 -20.58 37.99 -38.69
N GLU A 106 -19.91 37.75 -39.82
CA GLU A 106 -19.29 36.44 -40.13
C GLU A 106 -18.01 36.19 -39.31
N VAL A 107 -17.19 37.21 -39.09
CA VAL A 107 -15.95 37.08 -38.29
C VAL A 107 -16.29 36.87 -36.81
N PHE A 108 -17.34 37.53 -36.34
CA PHE A 108 -17.86 37.33 -35.00
C PHE A 108 -18.43 35.93 -34.80
N GLU A 109 -19.27 35.46 -35.73
CA GLU A 109 -19.89 34.12 -35.67
C GLU A 109 -18.83 33.00 -35.69
N THR A 110 -17.81 33.10 -36.55
CA THR A 110 -16.72 32.11 -36.59
C THR A 110 -15.89 32.08 -35.31
N TYR A 111 -15.60 33.24 -34.72
CA TYR A 111 -14.92 33.33 -33.42
C TYR A 111 -15.78 32.73 -32.31
N PHE A 112 -17.08 33.04 -32.30
CA PHE A 112 -18.04 32.52 -31.33
C PHE A 112 -18.13 31.00 -31.40
N GLN A 113 -18.29 30.44 -32.61
CA GLN A 113 -18.30 29.00 -32.83
C GLN A 113 -16.99 28.33 -32.38
N LYS A 114 -15.84 28.97 -32.62
CA LYS A 114 -14.53 28.46 -32.18
C LYS A 114 -14.41 28.46 -30.66
N ALA A 115 -14.80 29.55 -30.00
CA ALA A 115 -14.79 29.68 -28.54
C ALA A 115 -15.74 28.66 -27.88
N TYR A 116 -16.96 28.52 -28.40
CA TYR A 116 -17.94 27.56 -27.92
C TYR A 116 -17.45 26.10 -28.07
N LYS A 117 -16.90 25.74 -29.24
CA LYS A 117 -16.29 24.42 -29.47
C LYS A 117 -15.12 24.18 -28.52
N SER A 118 -14.28 25.19 -28.27
CA SER A 118 -13.17 25.10 -27.31
C SER A 118 -13.68 24.84 -25.88
N HIS A 119 -14.71 25.56 -25.45
CA HIS A 119 -15.30 25.42 -24.13
C HIS A 119 -15.90 24.02 -23.92
N ILE A 120 -16.67 23.52 -24.90
CA ILE A 120 -17.20 22.15 -24.86
C ILE A 120 -16.05 21.13 -24.77
N ARG A 121 -14.97 21.32 -25.53
CA ARG A 121 -13.78 20.44 -25.47
C ARG A 121 -13.13 20.45 -24.08
N GLN A 122 -13.06 21.60 -23.42
CA GLN A 122 -12.54 21.70 -22.06
C GLN A 122 -13.45 21.00 -21.05
N GLN A 123 -14.76 21.29 -21.07
CA GLN A 123 -15.73 20.65 -20.18
C GLN A 123 -15.74 19.12 -20.35
N THR A 124 -15.74 18.63 -21.60
CA THR A 124 -15.68 17.19 -21.87
C THR A 124 -14.37 16.56 -21.39
N LYS A 125 -13.24 17.27 -21.49
CA LYS A 125 -11.95 16.82 -20.95
C LYS A 125 -11.97 16.73 -19.42
N GLU A 126 -12.56 17.70 -18.74
CA GLU A 126 -12.70 17.71 -17.28
C GLU A 126 -13.62 16.58 -16.79
N ILE A 127 -14.76 16.39 -17.45
CA ILE A 127 -15.68 15.28 -17.15
C ILE A 127 -14.95 13.94 -17.31
N ARG A 128 -14.19 13.74 -18.40
CA ARG A 128 -13.41 12.51 -18.61
C ARG A 128 -12.36 12.29 -17.52
N LYS A 129 -11.63 13.34 -17.13
CA LYS A 129 -10.65 13.26 -16.03
C LYS A 129 -11.30 12.88 -14.71
N LYS A 130 -12.45 13.48 -14.39
CA LYS A 130 -13.20 13.16 -13.18
C LYS A 130 -13.68 11.70 -13.19
N GLN A 131 -14.26 11.25 -14.30
CA GLN A 131 -14.71 9.86 -14.47
C GLN A 131 -13.57 8.85 -14.31
N GLU A 132 -12.39 9.16 -14.87
CA GLU A 132 -11.21 8.31 -14.70
C GLU A 132 -10.72 8.28 -13.25
N HIS A 133 -10.69 9.43 -12.57
CA HIS A 133 -10.32 9.50 -11.16
C HIS A 133 -11.30 8.71 -10.29
N ASP A 134 -12.61 8.91 -10.48
CA ASP A 134 -13.65 8.18 -9.75
C ASP A 134 -13.54 6.65 -9.98
N ARG A 135 -13.14 6.23 -11.20
CA ARG A 135 -12.89 4.82 -11.51
C ARG A 135 -11.68 4.27 -10.74
N ILE A 136 -10.55 4.98 -10.79
CA ILE A 136 -9.33 4.59 -10.08
C ILE A 136 -9.58 4.51 -8.57
N ASP A 137 -10.31 5.47 -8.00
CA ASP A 137 -10.66 5.48 -6.58
C ASP A 137 -11.55 4.28 -6.21
N ALA A 138 -12.52 3.94 -7.06
CA ALA A 138 -13.37 2.77 -6.86
C ALA A 138 -12.56 1.46 -6.90
N GLU A 139 -11.64 1.33 -7.85
CA GLU A 139 -10.72 0.18 -7.97
C GLU A 139 -9.81 0.07 -6.75
N ASN A 140 -9.17 1.16 -6.34
CA ASN A 140 -8.31 1.21 -5.16
C ASN A 140 -9.07 0.86 -3.89
N LYS A 141 -10.32 1.33 -3.75
CA LYS A 141 -11.19 0.99 -2.63
C LYS A 141 -11.52 -0.51 -2.61
N ALA A 142 -11.83 -1.10 -3.76
CA ALA A 142 -12.12 -2.53 -3.86
C ALA A 142 -10.89 -3.37 -3.52
N ILE A 143 -9.70 -2.99 -3.99
CA ILE A 143 -8.43 -3.64 -3.65
C ILE A 143 -8.17 -3.53 -2.14
N GLY A 144 -8.31 -2.33 -1.55
CA GLY A 144 -8.12 -2.11 -0.12
C GLY A 144 -9.08 -2.92 0.74
N GLN A 145 -10.35 -3.04 0.34
CA GLN A 145 -11.33 -3.90 1.02
C GLN A 145 -10.93 -5.37 0.95
N SER A 146 -10.51 -5.87 -0.23
CA SER A 146 -10.08 -7.25 -0.39
C SER A 146 -8.84 -7.58 0.46
N MET A 147 -7.86 -6.67 0.52
CA MET A 147 -6.67 -6.83 1.37
C MET A 147 -7.05 -6.85 2.85
N PHE A 148 -7.90 -5.92 3.30
CA PHE A 148 -8.36 -5.88 4.68
C PHE A 148 -9.12 -7.14 5.11
N GLU A 149 -9.96 -7.70 4.24
CA GLU A 149 -10.67 -8.96 4.51
C GLU A 149 -9.72 -10.15 4.63
N LYS A 150 -8.71 -10.23 3.76
CA LYS A 150 -7.66 -11.26 3.83
C LYS A 150 -6.88 -11.15 5.14
N ASP A 151 -6.43 -9.96 5.50
CA ASP A 151 -5.71 -9.72 6.75
C ASP A 151 -6.56 -10.06 7.97
N ARG A 152 -7.84 -9.68 7.95
CA ARG A 152 -8.78 -9.99 9.03
C ARG A 152 -8.95 -11.50 9.19
N LYS A 153 -9.10 -12.23 8.08
CA LYS A 153 -9.21 -13.69 8.10
C LYS A 153 -7.93 -14.32 8.63
N GLN A 154 -6.76 -13.92 8.11
CA GLN A 154 -5.47 -14.41 8.56
C GLN A 154 -5.29 -14.21 10.07
N ARG A 155 -5.56 -13.01 10.61
CA ARG A 155 -5.49 -12.76 12.06
C ARG A 155 -6.47 -13.63 12.87
N SER A 156 -7.60 -14.00 12.28
CA SER A 156 -8.54 -14.93 12.92
C SER A 156 -7.98 -16.35 12.97
N ASP A 157 -7.42 -16.80 11.85
CA ASP A 157 -6.81 -18.12 11.71
C ASP A 157 -5.58 -18.24 12.62
N ASP A 158 -4.73 -17.20 12.69
CA ASP A 158 -3.55 -17.14 13.57
C ASP A 158 -3.94 -17.27 15.05
N ARG A 159 -4.97 -16.54 15.50
CA ARG A 159 -5.46 -16.66 16.88
C ARG A 159 -6.05 -18.04 17.17
N HIS A 160 -6.71 -18.63 16.19
CA HIS A 160 -7.26 -19.97 16.35
C HIS A 160 -6.13 -21.01 16.48
N LEU A 161 -5.13 -20.92 15.60
CA LEU A 161 -3.93 -21.75 15.63
C LEU A 161 -3.19 -21.59 16.97
N GLU A 162 -2.95 -20.36 17.42
CA GLU A 162 -2.31 -20.08 18.70
C GLU A 162 -3.08 -20.73 19.87
N SER A 163 -4.40 -20.56 19.91
CA SER A 163 -5.23 -21.20 20.93
C SER A 163 -5.20 -22.72 20.85
N GLN A 164 -5.12 -23.30 19.65
CA GLN A 164 -5.04 -24.75 19.47
C GLN A 164 -3.68 -25.27 19.94
N THR A 165 -2.58 -24.67 19.48
CA THR A 165 -1.22 -25.02 19.88
C THR A 165 -1.05 -24.93 21.40
N ARG A 166 -1.60 -23.88 22.03
CA ARG A 166 -1.55 -23.76 23.49
C ARG A 166 -2.27 -24.91 24.20
N ARG A 167 -3.48 -25.29 23.73
CA ARG A 167 -4.22 -26.43 24.31
C ARG A 167 -3.47 -27.74 24.12
N GLU A 168 -2.87 -27.95 22.97
CA GLU A 168 -2.08 -29.14 22.66
C GLU A 168 -0.81 -29.20 23.53
N LEU A 169 -0.14 -28.07 23.73
CA LEU A 169 1.01 -27.96 24.64
C LEU A 169 0.60 -28.23 26.09
N ASP A 170 -0.49 -27.61 26.57
CA ASP A 170 -1.01 -27.84 27.92
C ASP A 170 -1.39 -29.31 28.13
N TYR A 171 -1.99 -29.95 27.12
CA TYR A 171 -2.28 -31.38 27.13
C TYR A 171 -1.00 -32.23 27.19
N PHE A 172 0.00 -31.90 26.36
CA PHE A 172 1.29 -32.57 26.32
C PHE A 172 1.99 -32.52 27.69
N LEU A 173 2.12 -31.33 28.28
CA LEU A 173 2.76 -31.15 29.60
C LEU A 173 2.05 -31.96 30.68
N LYS A 174 0.71 -31.94 30.69
CA LYS A 174 -0.08 -32.75 31.62
C LYS A 174 0.14 -34.26 31.42
N MET A 175 0.33 -34.70 30.18
CA MET A 175 0.61 -36.11 29.89
C MET A 175 2.03 -36.49 30.28
N ASP A 176 3.02 -35.61 30.04
CA ASP A 176 4.43 -35.79 30.39
C ASP A 176 4.62 -36.04 31.89
N ASP A 177 3.98 -35.20 32.72
CA ASP A 177 3.95 -35.37 34.18
C ASP A 177 3.30 -36.71 34.63
N SER A 178 2.50 -37.33 33.76
CA SER A 178 1.79 -38.58 34.05
C SER A 178 2.49 -39.83 33.51
N VAL A 179 3.64 -39.69 32.84
CA VAL A 179 4.39 -40.81 32.29
C VAL A 179 4.98 -41.65 33.43
N PRO A 180 4.76 -42.98 33.47
CA PRO A 180 5.34 -43.83 34.51
C PRO A 180 6.88 -43.82 34.52
N ASP A 181 7.50 -43.76 35.71
CA ASP A 181 8.96 -43.73 35.89
C ASP A 181 9.72 -44.85 35.16
N TYR A 182 9.12 -46.03 35.03
CA TYR A 182 9.76 -47.14 34.30
C TYR A 182 9.85 -46.84 32.79
N MET A 183 8.87 -46.14 32.21
CA MET A 183 8.91 -45.72 30.82
C MET A 183 10.00 -44.68 30.62
N GLN A 184 10.11 -43.69 31.51
CA GLN A 184 11.16 -42.67 31.46
C GLN A 184 12.56 -43.30 31.49
N ARG A 185 12.80 -44.24 32.43
CA ARG A 185 14.07 -45.00 32.49
C ARG A 185 14.34 -45.82 31.23
N ASN A 186 13.30 -46.41 30.63
CA ASN A 186 13.45 -47.14 29.38
C ASN A 186 13.76 -46.21 28.21
N LEU A 187 13.05 -45.09 28.07
CA LEU A 187 13.24 -44.09 27.01
C LEU A 187 14.68 -43.54 27.00
N ASN A 188 15.27 -43.30 28.17
CA ASN A 188 16.67 -42.88 28.28
C ASN A 188 17.66 -43.94 27.74
N ASN A 189 17.27 -45.21 27.79
CA ASN A 189 18.10 -46.34 27.35
C ASN A 189 17.77 -46.84 25.94
N MET A 190 16.67 -46.39 25.34
CA MET A 190 16.18 -46.79 24.02
C MET A 190 16.74 -45.89 22.91
N SER A 191 16.86 -46.45 21.70
CA SER A 191 17.16 -45.70 20.48
C SER A 191 15.98 -44.83 20.04
N ASN A 192 16.24 -43.77 19.30
CA ASN A 192 15.23 -42.80 18.84
C ASN A 192 14.19 -43.37 17.85
N ASN A 193 14.46 -44.50 17.19
CA ASN A 193 13.44 -45.23 16.40
C ASN A 193 12.58 -46.16 17.26
N ARG A 194 12.74 -46.19 18.58
CA ARG A 194 11.91 -46.97 19.48
C ARG A 194 11.24 -46.08 20.50
N GLY A 195 10.05 -46.47 20.95
CA GLY A 195 9.29 -45.60 21.83
C GLY A 195 8.06 -46.22 22.47
N TYR A 196 7.26 -45.34 23.08
CA TYR A 196 5.98 -45.65 23.69
C TYR A 196 4.91 -44.67 23.19
N ILE A 197 3.66 -45.13 23.06
CA ILE A 197 2.49 -44.25 23.03
C ILE A 197 1.85 -44.28 24.41
N TRP A 198 1.85 -43.13 25.08
CA TRP A 198 1.19 -42.95 26.37
C TRP A 198 0.09 -41.92 26.23
N ARG A 199 -1.17 -42.36 26.40
CA ARG A 199 -2.37 -41.53 26.29
C ARG A 199 -2.42 -40.69 24.99
N GLY A 200 -2.00 -41.30 23.88
CA GLY A 200 -1.99 -40.67 22.56
C GLY A 200 -0.78 -39.79 22.26
N VAL A 201 0.14 -39.60 23.22
CA VAL A 201 1.41 -38.89 22.99
C VAL A 201 2.52 -39.89 22.67
N HIS A 202 3.29 -39.60 21.63
CA HIS A 202 4.42 -40.41 21.20
C HIS A 202 5.69 -39.98 21.94
N TYR A 203 6.32 -40.92 22.63
CA TYR A 203 7.61 -40.73 23.31
C TYR A 203 8.66 -41.60 22.65
N TYR A 204 9.75 -40.98 22.19
CA TYR A 204 10.86 -41.66 21.52
C TYR A 204 12.09 -41.76 22.42
N GLY A 205 12.91 -42.78 22.21
CA GLY A 205 14.14 -42.98 22.97
C GLY A 205 15.18 -41.88 22.74
N GLN A 206 16.01 -41.63 23.75
CA GLN A 206 17.01 -40.55 23.70
C GLN A 206 18.31 -40.96 23.00
N ARG A 207 18.62 -42.26 22.90
CA ARG A 207 19.88 -42.72 22.32
C ARG A 207 19.84 -42.61 20.80
N THR A 208 20.99 -42.29 20.23
CA THR A 208 21.20 -42.39 18.79
C THR A 208 21.05 -43.84 18.33
N LEU A 209 20.65 -44.03 17.07
CA LEU A 209 20.57 -45.35 16.45
C LEU A 209 21.91 -46.08 16.57
N SER A 210 21.84 -47.36 16.92
CA SER A 210 22.99 -48.23 16.79
C SER A 210 23.12 -48.70 15.33
N TYR A 211 24.30 -49.15 14.91
CA TYR A 211 24.51 -49.75 13.58
C TYR A 211 23.64 -51.00 13.32
N GLN A 212 23.05 -51.58 14.36
CA GLN A 212 22.18 -52.76 14.27
C GLN A 212 20.70 -52.38 14.12
N ASP A 213 20.34 -51.13 14.37
CA ASP A 213 18.97 -50.65 14.21
C ASP A 213 18.72 -50.23 12.77
N ASP A 214 17.58 -50.63 12.22
CA ASP A 214 17.13 -50.14 10.93
C ASP A 214 16.61 -48.68 11.09
N PRO A 215 17.24 -47.69 10.44
CA PRO A 215 16.78 -46.30 10.50
C PRO A 215 15.42 -46.09 9.83
N ALA A 216 15.00 -47.00 8.94
CA ALA A 216 13.75 -46.87 8.19
C ALA A 216 12.52 -47.39 8.95
N THR A 217 12.73 -48.05 10.09
CA THR A 217 11.68 -48.73 10.84
C THR A 217 11.60 -48.20 12.27
N THR A 218 10.39 -47.83 12.69
CA THR A 218 10.09 -47.34 14.04
C THR A 218 9.26 -48.37 14.82
N TYR A 219 9.67 -48.67 16.05
CA TYR A 219 8.99 -49.62 16.94
C TYR A 219 8.40 -48.91 18.16
N ILE A 220 7.07 -48.83 18.24
CA ILE A 220 6.36 -48.11 19.30
C ILE A 220 5.51 -49.07 20.13
N GLN A 221 5.61 -49.01 21.45
CA GLN A 221 4.79 -49.83 22.34
C GLN A 221 3.60 -49.04 22.87
N GLU A 222 2.41 -49.63 22.83
CA GLU A 222 1.18 -49.00 23.33
C GLU A 222 0.37 -49.96 24.21
N ARG A 223 -0.17 -49.48 25.33
CA ARG A 223 -1.07 -50.27 26.16
C ARG A 223 -2.52 -49.88 25.90
N ARG A 224 -3.31 -50.79 25.32
CA ARG A 224 -4.75 -50.57 25.02
C ARG A 224 -5.58 -51.61 25.76
N LYS A 225 -6.62 -51.16 26.48
CA LYS A 225 -7.57 -52.04 27.21
C LYS A 225 -6.91 -53.11 28.11
N GLY A 226 -5.73 -52.80 28.66
CA GLY A 226 -4.98 -53.71 29.53
C GLY A 226 -3.92 -54.55 28.84
N GLU A 227 -3.96 -54.67 27.52
CA GLU A 227 -3.04 -55.44 26.68
C GLU A 227 -1.91 -54.56 26.12
N ASN A 228 -0.78 -55.19 25.79
CA ASN A 228 0.38 -54.50 25.22
C ASN A 228 0.47 -54.77 23.73
N TYR A 229 0.61 -53.72 22.95
CA TYR A 229 0.76 -53.75 21.51
C TYR A 229 2.15 -53.25 21.13
N LEU A 230 2.72 -53.83 20.07
CA LEU A 230 3.92 -53.35 19.40
C LEU A 230 3.52 -52.88 18.01
N ILE A 231 3.75 -51.62 17.72
CA ILE A 231 3.48 -51.00 16.44
C ILE A 231 4.81 -50.88 15.71
N GLU A 232 4.91 -51.53 14.56
CA GLU A 232 6.00 -51.37 13.62
C GLU A 232 5.54 -50.42 12.52
N ASP A 233 6.19 -49.27 12.40
CA ASP A 233 5.92 -48.26 11.39
C ASP A 233 7.13 -48.16 10.47
N THR A 234 6.93 -48.55 9.22
CA THR A 234 8.00 -48.57 8.21
C THR A 234 7.83 -47.38 7.27
N TYR A 235 8.96 -46.79 6.84
CA TYR A 235 8.96 -45.71 5.85
C TYR A 235 8.24 -46.08 4.54
N GLN A 236 8.08 -47.37 4.25
CA GLN A 236 7.34 -47.90 3.09
C GLN A 236 5.81 -47.79 3.21
N LYS A 237 5.30 -46.91 4.09
CA LYS A 237 3.86 -46.70 4.29
C LYS A 237 3.11 -47.94 4.78
N VAL A 238 3.80 -48.85 5.48
CA VAL A 238 3.17 -50.01 6.10
C VAL A 238 3.26 -49.89 7.61
N LYS A 239 2.10 -49.95 8.27
CA LYS A 239 1.99 -50.01 9.72
C LYS A 239 1.46 -51.38 10.13
N ARG A 240 2.26 -52.11 10.90
CA ARG A 240 1.89 -53.41 11.47
C ARG A 240 1.69 -53.29 12.97
N VAL A 241 0.61 -53.86 13.47
CA VAL A 241 0.28 -53.87 14.90
C VAL A 241 0.28 -55.29 15.39
N PHE A 242 1.15 -55.57 16.35
CA PHE A 242 1.29 -56.88 16.96
C PHE A 242 0.79 -56.86 18.40
N LEU A 243 0.04 -57.88 18.81
CA LEU A 243 -0.29 -58.15 20.21
C LEU A 243 0.88 -58.85 20.89
N LYS A 244 1.39 -58.26 21.97
CA LYS A 244 2.50 -58.80 22.73
C LYS A 244 1.99 -59.77 23.79
N GLY A 245 2.26 -61.05 23.60
CA GLY A 245 1.96 -62.10 24.57
C GLY A 245 2.76 -62.00 25.87
N ALA A 246 2.58 -62.99 26.75
CA ALA A 246 3.37 -63.12 27.97
C ALA A 246 4.87 -63.21 27.67
N LYS A 247 5.72 -62.98 28.68
CA LYS A 247 7.18 -63.01 28.51
C LYS A 247 7.62 -64.37 27.93
N GLY A 248 8.09 -64.37 26.68
CA GLY A 248 8.55 -65.57 25.95
C GLY A 248 7.55 -66.11 24.91
N SER A 249 6.32 -65.60 24.88
CA SER A 249 5.36 -65.92 23.82
C SER A 249 5.65 -65.10 22.55
N PRO A 250 5.42 -65.66 21.35
CA PRO A 250 5.53 -64.91 20.10
C PRO A 250 4.49 -63.79 20.04
N CYS A 251 4.83 -62.70 19.37
CA CYS A 251 3.87 -61.64 19.08
C CYS A 251 2.93 -62.08 17.94
N GLU A 252 1.64 -61.77 18.06
CA GLU A 252 0.63 -62.10 17.04
C GLU A 252 0.31 -60.85 16.22
N LEU A 253 0.34 -60.94 14.89
CA LEU A 253 -0.06 -59.83 14.01
C LEU A 253 -1.57 -59.65 14.06
N VAL A 254 -2.02 -58.46 14.48
CA VAL A 254 -3.45 -58.14 14.61
C VAL A 254 -3.93 -57.29 13.44
N GLU A 255 -3.11 -56.34 12.99
CA GLU A 255 -3.51 -55.35 11.99
C GLU A 255 -2.32 -55.02 11.08
N GLU A 256 -2.57 -54.89 9.78
CA GLU A 256 -1.62 -54.38 8.80
C GLU A 256 -2.33 -53.32 7.93
N ILE A 257 -1.80 -52.10 7.97
CA ILE A 257 -2.38 -50.93 7.30
C ILE A 257 -1.40 -50.44 6.24
N TYR A 258 -1.89 -50.25 5.02
CA TYR A 258 -1.15 -49.65 3.92
C TYR A 258 -1.62 -48.21 3.72
N PHE A 259 -0.71 -47.24 3.78
CA PHE A 259 -1.02 -45.86 3.40
C PHE A 259 -0.78 -45.69 1.90
N SER A 260 -1.76 -45.11 1.19
CA SER A 260 -1.66 -44.75 -0.23
C SER A 260 -0.75 -43.54 -0.47
#